data_AF-A0A933N9X0-F1
#
_entry.id   AF-A0A933N9X0-F1
#
_cell.length_a   1.000
_cell.length_b   1.000
_cell.length_c   1.000
_cell.angle_alpha   90.00
_cell.angle_beta   90.00
_cell.angle_gamma   90.00
#
_symmetry.space_group_name_H-M   'P 1'
#
loop_
_entity.id
_entity.type
_entity.pdbx_description
1 polymer ?
#
loop_
_entity_poly.entity_id
_entity_poly.type
_entity_poly.pdbx_seq_one_letter_code
_entity_poly.pdbx_strand_id
1 'polypeptide(L)'
;MGFQWIGRAQSDERRSAEAALEMNRREVRQRATLLRHLGYKRSHVSHMLAENFKWEYELLGRPAVLDDVDRIVLEVYGRSES
;
A
#
# COMPACT_ATOMS: atom_id res chain seq x y z
N MET A 1 6.95 6.30 39.95
CA MET A 1 5.59 6.03 39.40
C MET A 1 5.69 6.13 37.89
N GLY A 2 5.53 5.01 37.18
CA GLY A 2 5.77 4.92 35.73
C GLY A 2 4.56 5.39 34.92
N PHE A 3 4.82 6.17 33.88
CA PHE A 3 3.86 6.78 32.98
C PHE A 3 3.18 5.74 32.07
N GLN A 4 2.21 4.98 32.60
CA GLN A 4 1.45 3.99 31.82
C GLN A 4 0.76 4.56 30.57
N TRP A 5 0.48 5.87 30.53
CA TRP A 5 -0.12 6.52 29.37
C TRP A 5 0.84 6.66 28.17
N ILE A 6 2.16 6.73 28.39
CA ILE A 6 3.16 6.78 27.30
C ILE A 6 3.19 5.45 26.54
N GLY A 7 3.09 4.32 27.26
CA GLY A 7 3.05 2.99 26.63
C GLY A 7 1.78 2.74 25.81
N ARG A 8 0.64 3.26 26.27
CA ARG A 8 -0.64 3.15 25.55
C ARG A 8 -0.63 3.95 24.25
N ALA A 9 -0.17 5.20 24.29
CA ALA A 9 -0.08 6.07 23.11
C ALA A 9 0.77 5.44 21.99
N GLN A 10 1.95 4.90 22.32
CA GLN A 10 2.80 4.21 21.34
C GLN A 10 2.14 2.97 20.73
N SER A 11 1.37 2.21 21.51
CA SER A 11 0.67 1.04 20.99
C SER A 11 -0.48 1.42 20.05
N ASP A 12 -1.18 2.52 20.32
CA ASP A 12 -2.28 3.01 19.50
C ASP A 12 -1.76 3.61 18.18
N GLU A 13 -0.64 4.35 18.20
CA GLU A 13 0.01 4.88 17.00
C GLU A 13 0.47 3.76 16.06
N ARG A 14 1.08 2.70 16.59
CA ARG A 14 1.49 1.53 15.78
C ARG A 14 0.29 0.85 15.13
N ARG A 15 -0.80 0.65 15.89
CA ARG A 15 -2.03 0.07 15.36
C ARG A 15 -2.65 0.94 14.26
N SER A 16 -2.61 2.27 14.42
CA SER A 16 -3.07 3.21 13.41
C SER A 16 -2.23 3.13 12.12
N ALA A 17 -0.90 3.09 12.24
CA ALA A 17 0.00 2.95 11.11
C ALA A 17 -0.19 1.60 10.37
N GLU A 18 -0.37 0.50 11.09
CA GLU A 18 -0.66 -0.81 10.52
C GLU A 18 -2.01 -0.83 9.79
N ALA A 19 -3.05 -0.21 10.36
CA ALA A 19 -4.36 -0.10 9.73
C ALA A 19 -4.30 0.73 8.44
N ALA A 20 -3.57 1.86 8.45
CA ALA A 20 -3.35 2.69 7.26
C ALA A 20 -2.58 1.93 6.18
N LEU A 21 -1.55 1.16 6.55
CA LEU A 21 -0.80 0.34 5.61
C LEU A 21 -1.69 -0.73 4.97
N GLU A 22 -2.52 -1.44 5.74
CA GLU A 22 -3.41 -2.47 5.17
C GLU A 22 -4.48 -1.86 4.26
N MET A 23 -4.99 -0.67 4.60
CA MET A 23 -5.89 0.09 3.73
C MET A 23 -5.21 0.42 2.40
N ASN A 24 -3.99 0.96 2.43
CA ASN A 24 -3.24 1.28 1.23
C ASN A 24 -2.95 0.02 0.38
N ARG A 25 -2.60 -1.10 1.01
CA ARG A 25 -2.41 -2.39 0.31
C ARG A 25 -3.69 -2.85 -0.39
N ARG A 26 -4.85 -2.71 0.27
CA ARG A 26 -6.15 -3.01 -0.32
C ARG A 26 -6.43 -2.12 -1.53
N GLU A 27 -6.11 -0.84 -1.45
CA GLU A 27 -6.27 0.09 -2.56
C GLU A 27 -5.37 -0.26 -3.74
N VAL A 28 -4.09 -0.58 -3.51
CA VAL A 28 -3.17 -1.07 -4.56
C VAL A 28 -3.74 -2.32 -5.24
N ARG A 29 -4.26 -3.30 -4.47
CA ARG A 29 -4.90 -4.51 -5.04
C ARG A 29 -6.09 -4.16 -5.94
N GLN A 30 -6.96 -3.26 -5.49
CA GLN A 30 -8.16 -2.85 -6.22
C GLN A 30 -7.80 -2.11 -7.52
N ARG A 31 -6.91 -1.11 -7.44
CA ARG A 31 -6.44 -0.35 -8.61
C ARG A 31 -5.71 -1.26 -9.60
N ALA A 32 -4.82 -2.15 -9.12
CA ALA A 32 -4.12 -3.11 -9.97
C ALA A 32 -5.08 -4.09 -10.68
N THR A 33 -6.10 -4.58 -9.96
CA THR A 33 -7.12 -5.46 -10.53
C THR A 33 -7.88 -4.73 -11.64
N LEU A 34 -8.33 -3.49 -11.41
CA LEU A 34 -9.03 -2.70 -12.41
C LEU A 34 -8.16 -2.49 -13.67
N LEU A 35 -6.92 -2.02 -13.49
CA LEU A 35 -6.00 -1.76 -14.60
C LEU A 35 -5.67 -3.03 -15.39
N ARG A 36 -5.56 -4.17 -14.71
CA ARG A 36 -5.44 -5.46 -15.38
C ARG A 36 -6.64 -5.77 -16.27
N HIS A 37 -7.88 -5.58 -15.78
CA HIS A 37 -9.09 -5.79 -16.57
C HIS A 37 -9.17 -4.84 -17.78
N LEU A 38 -8.59 -3.65 -17.67
CA LEU A 38 -8.47 -2.68 -18.76
C LEU A 38 -7.34 -3.02 -19.76
N GLY A 39 -6.61 -4.13 -19.56
CA GLY A 39 -5.58 -4.61 -20.48
C GLY A 39 -4.21 -3.97 -20.32
N TYR A 40 -3.96 -3.24 -19.23
CA TYR A 40 -2.64 -2.65 -18.98
C TYR A 40 -1.61 -3.73 -18.67
N LYS A 41 -0.38 -3.54 -19.16
CA LYS A 41 0.75 -4.44 -18.87
C LYS A 41 1.19 -4.30 -17.40
N ARG A 42 1.53 -5.43 -16.77
CA ARG A 42 1.98 -5.50 -15.37
C ARG A 42 3.03 -4.45 -15.01
N SER A 43 4.11 -4.35 -15.79
CA SER A 43 5.21 -3.41 -15.53
C SER A 43 4.77 -1.95 -15.58
N HIS A 44 3.82 -1.63 -16.47
CA HIS A 44 3.25 -0.29 -16.56
C HIS A 44 2.38 0.01 -15.34
N VAL A 45 1.56 -0.94 -14.91
CA VAL A 45 0.72 -0.79 -13.71
C VAL A 45 1.55 -0.59 -12.44
N SER A 46 2.58 -1.41 -12.25
CA SER A 46 3.55 -1.25 -11.15
C SER A 46 4.10 0.17 -11.08
N HIS A 47 4.61 0.67 -12.21
CA HIS A 47 5.20 2.00 -12.29
C HIS A 47 4.18 3.11 -12.01
N MET A 48 3.00 3.07 -12.65
CA MET A 48 1.96 4.07 -12.45
C MET A 48 1.47 4.14 -11.00
N LEU A 49 1.26 2.98 -10.35
CA LEU A 49 0.78 2.97 -8.97
C LEU A 49 1.86 3.49 -8.02
N ALA A 50 3.13 3.13 -8.23
CA ALA A 50 4.22 3.66 -7.42
C ALA A 50 4.34 5.20 -7.54
N GLU A 51 4.27 5.74 -8.76
CA GLU A 51 4.34 7.20 -8.97
C GLU A 51 3.11 7.91 -8.39
N ASN A 52 1.90 7.35 -8.54
CA ASN A 52 0.70 7.93 -7.93
C ASN A 52 0.80 8.01 -6.41
N PHE A 53 1.19 6.92 -5.74
CA PHE A 53 1.35 6.92 -4.28
C PHE A 53 2.51 7.82 -3.83
N LYS A 54 3.59 7.92 -4.61
CA LYS A 54 4.68 8.85 -4.32
C LYS A 54 4.21 10.30 -4.38
N TRP A 55 3.38 10.64 -5.37
CA TRP A 55 2.81 11.99 -5.51
C TRP A 55 1.81 12.30 -4.39
N GLU A 56 0.88 11.38 -4.10
CA GLU A 56 -0.12 11.54 -3.02
C GLU A 56 0.53 11.81 -1.65
N TYR A 57 1.73 11.27 -1.42
CA TYR A 57 2.45 11.37 -0.16
C TYR A 57 3.69 12.27 -0.19
N GLU A 58 3.88 13.04 -1.27
CA GLU A 58 5.05 13.92 -1.41
C GLU A 58 5.22 14.88 -0.22
N LEU A 59 4.10 15.35 0.34
CA LEU A 59 4.08 16.26 1.51
C LEU A 59 3.98 15.55 2.87
N LEU A 60 3.59 14.27 2.87
CA LEU A 60 3.33 13.48 4.09
C LEU A 60 4.48 12.53 4.44
N GLY A 61 5.47 12.41 3.56
CA GLY A 61 6.60 11.49 3.69
C GLY A 61 6.34 10.14 3.01
N ARG A 62 7.39 9.36 2.76
CA ARG A 62 7.32 8.14 1.94
C ARG A 62 6.39 7.09 2.59
N PRO A 63 5.31 6.65 1.92
CA PRO A 63 4.41 5.67 2.49
C PRO A 63 5.01 4.26 2.39
N ALA A 64 4.86 3.48 3.46
CA ALA A 64 5.38 2.11 3.54
C ALA A 64 4.80 1.16 2.48
N VAL A 65 3.63 1.51 1.90
CA VAL A 65 3.02 0.71 0.82
C VAL A 65 3.86 0.70 -0.46
N LEU A 66 4.73 1.68 -0.69
CA LEU A 66 5.58 1.73 -1.90
C LEU A 66 6.48 0.50 -2.02
N ASP A 67 6.93 -0.06 -0.90
CA ASP A 67 7.76 -1.26 -0.88
C ASP A 67 6.95 -2.52 -1.25
N ASP A 68 5.61 -2.46 -1.17
CA ASP A 68 4.70 -3.57 -1.45
C ASP A 68 4.06 -3.52 -2.85
N VAL A 69 4.13 -2.39 -3.57
CA VAL A 69 3.41 -2.20 -4.84
C VAL A 69 3.71 -3.30 -5.85
N ASP A 70 4.99 -3.57 -6.11
CA ASP A 70 5.40 -4.56 -7.11
C ASP A 70 4.97 -5.97 -6.74
N ARG A 71 5.08 -6.33 -5.46
CA ARG A 71 4.65 -7.63 -4.96
C ARG A 71 3.15 -7.80 -5.14
N ILE A 72 2.36 -6.81 -4.76
CA ILE A 72 0.89 -6.85 -4.88
C ILE A 72 0.46 -6.92 -6.35
N VAL A 73 1.09 -6.12 -7.22
CA VAL A 73 0.80 -6.15 -8.65
C VAL A 73 1.14 -7.51 -9.24
N LEU A 74 2.26 -8.11 -8.84
CA LEU A 74 2.62 -9.47 -9.26
C LEU A 74 1.57 -10.50 -8.80
N GLU A 75 1.12 -10.45 -7.54
CA GLU A 75 0.08 -11.33 -7.01
C GLU A 75 -1.23 -11.22 -7.82
N VAL A 76 -1.66 -10.00 -8.16
CA VAL A 76 -2.89 -9.75 -8.94
C VAL A 76 -2.80 -10.29 -10.37
N TYR A 77 -1.64 -10.17 -11.00
CA TYR A 77 -1.44 -10.64 -12.38
C TYR A 77 -1.20 -12.15 -12.48
N GLY A 78 -0.52 -12.76 -11.50
CA GLY A 78 -0.28 -14.20 -11.44
C GLY A 78 -1.53 -15.02 -11.09
N ARG A 79 -2.53 -14.42 -10.42
CA ARG A 79 -3.75 -15.12 -9.98
C ARG A 79 -4.72 -15.54 -11.08
N SER A 80 -4.44 -15.22 -12.34
CA SER A 80 -5.36 -15.49 -13.45
C SER A 80 -4.78 -16.38 -14.54
N GLU A 81 -3.65 -17.02 -14.27
CA GLU A 81 -3.13 -18.15 -15.05
C GLU A 81 -3.44 -19.49 -14.34
N SER A 82 -4.54 -19.58 -13.59
CA SER A 82 -4.99 -20.79 -12.89
C SER A 82 -6.46 -21.05 -13.11
#